data_AF-A0A644VKU4-F1
#
_entry.id   AF-A0A644VKU4-F1
#
_cell.length_a   1.000
_cell.length_b   1.000
_cell.length_c   1.000
_cell.angle_alpha   90.00
_cell.angle_beta   90.00
_cell.angle_gamma   90.00
#
_symmetry.space_group_name_H-M   'P 1'
#
loop_
_entity.id
_entity.type
_entity.pdbx_description
1 polymer ?
#
loop_
_entity_poly.entity_id
_entity_poly.type
_entity_poly.pdbx_seq_one_letter_code
_entity_poly.pdbx_strand_id
1 'polypeptide(L)'
;MAKTATKGLTGREKVAILMVALGNEVAAEIYKRLDDATIEIVTLEIANLRKVTPEQRLGVLKDAQEMLLAREYMARGGVDYARDILERALGPERAQNLLTRITASLQVRPFDFMRHTDAQQILGFIQGEHPQTVALIMSYLEPQQAASIIGGLPGAMQAEVAKRIARMDRITPEVLREVERVLERKLSTVMGQDFTLAGGIDAIVDIINNADRATERNIMEHLEENDPELAEEIKRRLFVFEDIIKMDDRSLQRVLREVEMKELSLALKGATEELRGKFFKNMSKRASEMLKEDMDYMGPVRVKDVEEAQQKVVNVVRALEDVGEIVISRGGEEELVV
;
A
#
# COMPACT_ATOMS: atom_id res chain seq x y z
N MET A 1 23.72 37.16 -10.61
CA MET A 1 25.18 37.39 -10.67
C MET A 1 26.03 36.11 -10.51
N ALA A 2 25.60 35.09 -9.74
CA ALA A 2 26.40 33.86 -9.55
C ALA A 2 26.58 32.99 -10.82
N LYS A 3 25.52 32.86 -11.64
CA LYS A 3 25.55 32.07 -12.90
C LYS A 3 26.60 32.52 -13.93
N THR A 4 27.14 33.73 -13.80
CA THR A 4 28.14 34.26 -14.74
C THR A 4 29.57 33.82 -14.38
N ALA A 5 29.84 33.50 -13.11
CA ALA A 5 31.18 33.15 -12.62
C ALA A 5 31.54 31.66 -12.78
N THR A 6 30.53 30.79 -12.95
CA THR A 6 30.71 29.35 -13.19
C THR A 6 30.53 28.96 -14.67
N LYS A 7 30.37 29.95 -15.54
CA LYS A 7 30.10 29.79 -16.97
C LYS A 7 31.36 29.29 -17.69
N GLY A 8 31.33 28.03 -18.14
CA GLY A 8 32.46 27.37 -18.81
C GLY A 8 33.18 26.31 -17.96
N LEU A 9 32.84 26.15 -16.68
CA LEU A 9 33.34 25.05 -15.85
C LEU A 9 32.53 23.79 -16.09
N THR A 10 33.23 22.69 -16.35
CA THR A 10 32.66 21.34 -16.42
C THR A 10 32.25 20.85 -15.02
N GLY A 11 31.36 19.86 -14.95
CA GLY A 11 30.93 19.29 -13.67
C GLY A 11 32.10 18.74 -12.85
N ARG A 12 33.11 18.17 -13.50
CA ARG A 12 34.34 17.65 -12.88
C ARG A 12 35.17 18.77 -12.24
N GLU A 13 35.38 19.87 -12.96
CA GLU A 13 36.09 21.04 -12.43
C GLU A 13 35.33 21.68 -11.26
N LYS A 14 33.99 21.72 -11.30
CA LYS A 14 33.18 22.22 -10.18
C LYS A 14 33.33 21.34 -8.94
N VAL A 15 33.34 20.02 -9.09
CA VAL A 15 33.55 19.09 -7.97
C VAL A 15 34.95 19.26 -7.39
N ALA A 16 35.98 19.36 -8.22
CA ALA A 16 37.34 19.61 -7.75
C ALA A 16 37.45 20.94 -6.97
N ILE A 17 36.85 22.02 -7.49
CA ILE A 17 36.81 23.31 -6.80
C ILE A 17 36.04 23.23 -5.48
N LEU A 18 34.93 22.47 -5.43
CA LEU A 18 34.14 22.25 -4.22
C LEU A 18 34.95 21.50 -3.15
N MET A 19 35.63 20.42 -3.52
CA MET A 19 36.47 19.64 -2.59
C MET A 19 37.59 20.50 -1.98
N VAL A 20 38.23 21.35 -2.80
CA VAL A 20 39.24 22.31 -2.32
C VAL A 20 38.61 23.39 -1.42
N ALA A 21 37.40 23.85 -1.74
CA ALA A 21 36.71 24.89 -0.97
C ALA A 21 36.22 24.40 0.40
N LEU A 22 35.85 23.12 0.51
CA LEU A 22 35.41 22.49 1.76
C LEU A 22 36.57 22.17 2.72
N GLY A 23 37.80 22.14 2.20
CA GLY A 23 39.00 21.86 2.99
C GLY A 23 39.23 20.37 3.25
N ASN A 24 40.44 20.05 3.70
CA ASN A 24 40.97 18.69 3.72
C ASN A 24 40.15 17.72 4.60
N GLU A 25 39.66 18.18 5.75
CA GLU A 25 38.93 17.32 6.69
C GLU A 25 37.57 16.88 6.12
N VAL A 26 36.79 17.83 5.59
CA VAL A 26 35.47 17.55 5.03
C VAL A 26 35.60 16.79 3.70
N ALA A 27 36.58 17.16 2.87
CA ALA A 27 36.86 16.45 1.63
C ALA A 27 37.21 14.97 1.92
N ALA A 28 38.03 14.68 2.94
CA ALA A 28 38.40 13.32 3.30
C ALA A 28 37.18 12.45 3.69
N GLU A 29 36.21 13.00 4.41
CA GLU A 29 34.96 12.28 4.73
C GLU A 29 34.11 12.01 3.49
N ILE A 30 34.15 12.91 2.50
CA ILE A 30 33.48 12.70 1.21
C ILE A 30 34.20 11.58 0.42
N TYR A 31 35.53 11.61 0.36
CA TYR A 31 36.35 10.59 -0.31
C TYR A 31 36.06 9.17 0.18
N LYS A 32 35.82 8.98 1.50
CA LYS A 32 35.47 7.67 2.10
C LYS A 32 34.18 7.05 1.55
N ARG A 33 33.33 7.85 0.89
CA ARG A 33 32.02 7.42 0.38
C ARG A 33 31.97 7.33 -1.15
N LEU A 34 33.09 7.56 -1.83
CA LEU A 34 33.20 7.46 -3.28
C LEU A 34 33.83 6.12 -3.67
N ASP A 35 33.52 5.66 -4.88
CA ASP A 35 34.15 4.50 -5.49
C ASP A 35 35.52 4.85 -6.10
N ASP A 36 36.39 3.85 -6.24
CA ASP A 36 37.78 4.04 -6.66
C ASP A 36 37.93 4.80 -8.00
N ALA A 37 37.03 4.54 -8.95
CA ALA A 37 37.02 5.22 -10.25
C ALA A 37 36.72 6.73 -10.11
N THR A 38 35.78 7.10 -9.24
CA THR A 38 35.45 8.51 -9.00
C THR A 38 36.55 9.21 -8.19
N ILE A 39 37.15 8.51 -7.23
CA ILE A 39 38.31 9.00 -6.47
C ILE A 39 39.44 9.39 -7.42
N GLU A 40 39.77 8.53 -8.39
CA GLU A 40 40.83 8.78 -9.37
C GLU A 40 40.52 10.03 -10.22
N ILE A 41 39.30 10.12 -10.76
CA ILE A 41 38.86 11.25 -11.58
C ILE A 41 38.91 12.57 -10.79
N VAL A 42 38.33 12.59 -9.58
CA VAL A 42 38.28 13.81 -8.76
C VAL A 42 39.67 14.26 -8.33
N THR A 43 40.55 13.31 -8.00
CA THR A 43 41.94 13.59 -7.59
C THR A 43 42.76 14.16 -8.74
N LEU A 44 42.61 13.60 -9.95
CA LEU A 44 43.27 14.11 -11.15
C LEU A 44 42.82 15.53 -11.49
N GLU A 45 41.52 15.81 -11.35
CA GLU A 45 40.98 17.15 -11.58
C GLU A 45 41.47 18.15 -10.54
N ILE A 46 41.54 17.78 -9.26
CA ILE A 46 42.13 18.61 -8.20
C ILE A 46 43.62 18.91 -8.48
N ALA A 47 44.38 17.92 -8.92
CA ALA A 47 45.79 18.10 -9.27
C ALA A 47 45.99 19.05 -10.48
N ASN A 48 45.04 19.06 -11.42
CA ASN A 48 45.05 19.95 -12.58
C ASN A 48 44.52 21.36 -12.30
N LEU A 49 43.94 21.62 -11.12
CA LEU A 49 43.49 22.96 -10.73
C LEU A 49 44.69 23.88 -10.49
N ARG A 50 44.94 24.79 -11.43
CA ARG A 50 46.06 25.75 -11.33
C ARG A 50 45.76 26.91 -10.37
N LYS A 51 44.69 27.66 -10.63
CA LYS A 51 44.32 28.83 -9.83
C LYS A 51 42.81 29.00 -9.83
N VAL A 52 42.21 28.95 -8.65
CA VAL A 52 40.77 29.16 -8.44
C VAL A 52 40.57 30.58 -7.94
N THR A 53 39.78 31.39 -8.67
CA THR A 53 39.48 32.76 -8.20
C THR A 53 38.45 32.75 -7.07
N PRO A 54 38.42 33.76 -6.19
CA PRO A 54 37.39 33.88 -5.15
C PRO A 54 35.96 33.84 -5.71
N GLU A 55 35.74 34.41 -6.89
CA GLU A 55 34.44 34.44 -7.56
C GLU A 55 34.02 33.05 -8.05
N GLN A 56 34.95 32.26 -8.59
CA GLN A 56 34.69 30.89 -9.00
C GLN A 56 34.40 30.00 -7.79
N ARG A 57 35.18 30.14 -6.71
CA ARG A 57 34.96 29.42 -5.45
C ARG A 57 33.59 29.72 -4.87
N LEU A 58 33.24 31.00 -4.76
CA LEU A 58 31.93 31.42 -4.25
C LEU A 58 30.78 30.97 -5.16
N GLY A 59 30.99 31.00 -6.48
CA GLY A 59 30.02 30.51 -7.45
C GLY A 59 29.74 29.02 -7.30
N VAL A 60 30.78 28.19 -7.18
CA VAL A 60 30.65 26.74 -6.99
C VAL A 60 29.98 26.40 -5.65
N LEU A 61 30.32 27.10 -4.57
CA LEU A 61 29.66 26.91 -3.27
C LEU A 61 28.17 27.26 -3.32
N LYS A 62 27.79 28.32 -4.03
CA LYS A 62 26.38 28.67 -4.25
C LYS A 62 25.65 27.65 -5.10
N ASP A 63 26.25 27.21 -6.21
CA ASP A 63 25.67 26.16 -7.07
C ASP A 63 25.44 24.86 -6.25
N ALA A 64 26.40 24.47 -5.41
CA ALA A 64 26.30 23.30 -4.54
C ALA A 64 25.21 23.48 -3.45
N GLN A 65 25.14 24.64 -2.81
CA GLN A 65 24.11 24.96 -1.83
C GLN A 65 22.70 24.94 -2.46
N GLU A 66 22.53 25.50 -3.66
CA GLU A 66 21.25 25.47 -4.39
C GLU A 66 20.82 24.04 -4.73
N MET A 67 21.76 23.16 -5.13
CA MET A 67 21.46 21.74 -5.38
C MET A 67 21.12 20.97 -4.10
N LEU A 68 21.81 21.25 -2.99
CA LEU A 68 21.53 20.64 -1.69
C LEU A 68 20.17 21.08 -1.16
N LEU A 69 19.86 22.37 -1.23
CA LEU A 69 18.55 22.91 -0.89
C LEU A 69 17.46 22.30 -1.77
N ALA A 70 17.65 22.24 -3.09
CA ALA A 70 16.67 21.62 -4.00
C ALA A 70 16.41 20.14 -3.67
N ARG A 71 17.45 19.39 -3.26
CA ARG A 71 17.30 18.00 -2.79
C ARG A 71 16.64 17.91 -1.41
N GLU A 72 16.94 18.81 -0.48
CA GLU A 72 16.27 18.89 0.82
C GLU A 72 14.79 19.27 0.69
N TYR A 73 14.43 20.15 -0.25
CA TYR A 73 13.04 20.51 -0.56
C TYR A 73 12.28 19.40 -1.30
N MET A 74 12.96 18.57 -2.10
CA MET A 74 12.37 17.36 -2.69
C MET A 74 12.28 16.20 -1.69
N ALA A 75 13.13 16.18 -0.65
CA ALA A 75 13.17 15.11 0.36
C ALA A 75 12.37 15.42 1.64
N ARG A 76 12.01 16.69 1.90
CA ARG A 76 11.16 17.09 3.04
C ARG A 76 9.74 17.43 2.59
N GLY A 77 8.94 16.41 2.32
CA GLY A 77 7.52 16.47 2.68
C GLY A 77 7.41 16.37 4.21
N GLY A 78 6.68 17.28 4.87
CA GLY A 78 6.50 17.23 6.33
C GLY A 78 5.99 18.54 6.96
N VAL A 79 5.62 18.44 8.25
CA VAL A 79 4.99 19.52 9.04
C VAL A 79 5.84 20.80 9.10
N ASP A 80 7.18 20.68 9.12
CA ASP A 80 8.08 21.84 9.15
C ASP A 80 8.12 22.63 7.84
N TYR A 81 7.97 21.95 6.69
CA TYR A 81 7.88 22.60 5.38
C TYR A 81 6.51 23.25 5.18
N ALA A 82 5.45 22.56 5.59
CA ALA A 82 4.12 23.15 5.68
C ALA A 82 4.11 24.37 6.61
N ARG A 83 4.88 24.34 7.71
CA ARG A 83 5.03 25.48 8.63
C ARG A 83 5.61 26.70 7.95
N ASP A 84 6.77 26.57 7.30
CA ASP A 84 7.44 27.72 6.67
C ASP A 84 6.59 28.30 5.52
N ILE A 85 5.87 27.45 4.77
CA ILE A 85 4.90 27.91 3.76
C ILE A 85 3.74 28.68 4.41
N LEU A 86 3.12 28.11 5.46
CA LEU A 86 1.98 28.72 6.13
C LEU A 86 2.36 30.02 6.84
N GLU A 87 3.53 30.08 7.47
CA GLU A 87 4.04 31.29 8.14
C GLU A 87 4.27 32.42 7.14
N ARG A 88 4.84 32.12 5.97
CA ARG A 88 5.05 33.12 4.91
C ARG A 88 3.76 33.54 4.22
N ALA A 89 2.80 32.64 4.06
CA ALA A 89 1.54 32.92 3.36
C ALA A 89 0.49 33.61 4.24
N LEU A 90 0.43 33.28 5.53
CA LEU A 90 -0.68 33.66 6.42
C LEU A 90 -0.24 34.42 7.68
N GLY A 91 1.07 34.55 7.91
CA GLY A 91 1.66 35.13 9.11
C GLY A 91 1.80 34.11 10.27
N PRO A 92 2.69 34.39 11.22
CA PRO A 92 3.13 33.41 12.22
C PRO A 92 1.99 32.91 13.12
N GLU A 93 1.08 33.78 13.57
CA GLU A 93 -0.02 33.36 14.47
C GLU A 93 -1.04 32.45 13.78
N ARG A 94 -1.42 32.75 12.53
CA ARG A 94 -2.41 31.93 11.79
C ARG A 94 -1.80 30.60 11.35
N ALA A 95 -0.53 30.62 10.96
CA ALA A 95 0.23 29.42 10.66
C ALA A 95 0.33 28.50 11.88
N GLN A 96 0.72 29.04 13.04
CA GLN A 96 0.82 28.27 14.28
C GLN A 96 -0.53 27.63 14.67
N ASN A 97 -1.64 28.35 14.54
CA ASN A 97 -2.98 27.82 14.81
C ASN A 97 -3.39 26.70 13.83
N LEU A 98 -3.08 26.86 12.54
CA LEU A 98 -3.35 25.85 11.52
C LEU A 98 -2.48 24.60 11.72
N LEU A 99 -1.20 24.78 12.00
CA LEU A 99 -0.27 23.70 12.29
C LEU A 99 -0.66 22.98 13.57
N THR A 100 -1.02 23.68 14.64
CA THR A 100 -1.46 23.05 15.89
C THR A 100 -2.67 22.15 15.64
N ARG A 101 -3.61 22.59 14.81
CA ARG A 101 -4.78 21.79 14.43
C ARG A 101 -4.42 20.60 13.52
N ILE A 102 -3.52 20.78 12.57
CA ILE A 102 -3.06 19.73 11.64
C ILE A 102 -2.17 18.70 12.37
N THR A 103 -1.28 19.15 13.25
CA THR A 103 -0.47 18.30 14.12
C THR A 103 -1.33 17.58 15.15
N ALA A 104 -2.39 18.19 15.68
CA ALA A 104 -3.37 17.50 16.52
C ALA A 104 -4.18 16.43 15.76
N SER A 105 -4.34 16.56 14.44
CA SER A 105 -4.90 15.50 13.57
C SER A 105 -3.87 14.47 13.10
N LEU A 106 -2.57 14.79 13.14
CA LEU A 106 -1.47 13.91 12.72
C LEU A 106 -0.77 13.20 13.89
N GLN A 107 -0.94 13.66 15.13
CA GLN A 107 -0.55 12.88 16.29
C GLN A 107 -1.56 11.75 16.46
N VAL A 108 -1.07 10.52 16.28
CA VAL A 108 -1.75 9.32 16.74
C VAL A 108 -2.17 9.58 18.19
N ARG A 109 -3.48 9.57 18.44
CA ARG A 109 -3.99 9.78 19.79
C ARG A 109 -3.40 8.66 20.67
N PRO A 110 -2.95 8.96 21.90
CA PRO A 110 -2.50 7.90 22.79
C PRO A 110 -3.60 6.84 22.90
N PHE A 111 -3.21 5.58 22.71
CA PHE A 111 -4.11 4.43 22.71
C PHE A 111 -5.13 4.36 21.57
N ASP A 112 -4.84 4.96 20.40
CA ASP A 112 -5.74 4.92 19.24
C ASP A 112 -6.09 3.49 18.79
N PHE A 113 -5.15 2.55 18.94
CA PHE A 113 -5.37 1.13 18.66
C PHE A 113 -6.49 0.54 19.53
N MET A 114 -6.66 1.00 20.77
CA MET A 114 -7.73 0.50 21.65
C MET A 114 -9.10 1.09 21.30
N ARG A 115 -9.18 2.25 20.65
CA ARG A 115 -10.48 2.83 20.26
C ARG A 115 -11.21 2.00 19.22
N HIS A 116 -10.46 1.27 18.40
CA HIS A 116 -10.97 0.43 17.33
C HIS A 116 -11.06 -1.05 17.73
N THR A 117 -10.66 -1.39 18.97
CA THR A 117 -10.67 -2.77 19.50
C THR A 117 -11.99 -3.03 20.24
N ASP A 118 -12.53 -4.24 20.13
CA ASP A 118 -13.76 -4.62 20.83
C ASP A 118 -13.61 -4.55 22.37
N ALA A 119 -14.66 -4.11 23.06
CA ALA A 119 -14.63 -3.91 24.51
C ALA A 119 -14.38 -5.20 25.29
N GLN A 120 -14.85 -6.36 24.82
CA GLN A 120 -14.60 -7.66 25.47
C GLN A 120 -13.14 -8.09 25.31
N GLN A 121 -12.53 -7.81 24.16
CA GLN A 121 -11.12 -8.09 23.92
C GLN A 121 -10.22 -7.24 24.82
N ILE A 122 -10.52 -5.94 24.92
CA ILE A 122 -9.81 -5.04 25.84
C ILE A 122 -10.00 -5.52 27.28
N LEU A 123 -11.22 -5.91 27.66
CA LEU A 123 -11.53 -6.41 29.00
C LEU A 123 -10.68 -7.64 29.36
N GLY A 124 -10.62 -8.65 28.50
CA GLY A 124 -9.81 -9.85 28.73
C GLY A 124 -8.32 -9.55 28.89
N PHE A 125 -7.84 -8.50 28.24
CA PHE A 125 -6.47 -8.04 28.34
C PHE A 125 -6.16 -7.28 29.64
N ILE A 126 -7.03 -6.34 30.04
CA ILE A 126 -6.73 -5.42 31.15
C ILE A 126 -7.08 -5.98 32.54
N GLN A 127 -7.82 -7.10 32.62
CA GLN A 127 -8.24 -7.69 33.91
C GLN A 127 -7.06 -8.05 34.82
N GLY A 128 -5.90 -8.39 34.25
CA GLY A 128 -4.67 -8.70 34.99
C GLY A 128 -3.78 -7.48 35.30
N GLU A 129 -4.14 -6.29 34.82
CA GLU A 129 -3.31 -5.09 34.94
C GLU A 129 -3.58 -4.32 36.24
N HIS A 130 -2.59 -3.55 36.69
CA HIS A 130 -2.72 -2.75 37.91
C HIS A 130 -3.82 -1.67 37.73
N PRO A 131 -4.67 -1.36 38.74
CA PRO A 131 -5.80 -0.45 38.53
C PRO A 131 -5.40 1.00 38.14
N GLN A 132 -4.13 1.39 38.34
CA GLN A 132 -3.61 2.67 37.86
C GLN A 132 -3.43 2.67 36.33
N THR A 133 -2.95 1.56 35.77
CA THR A 133 -2.80 1.37 34.31
C THR A 133 -4.18 1.34 33.67
N VAL A 134 -5.14 0.63 34.27
CA VAL A 134 -6.52 0.59 33.79
C VAL A 134 -7.16 1.98 33.82
N ALA A 135 -6.99 2.73 34.92
CA ALA A 135 -7.48 4.11 35.03
C ALA A 135 -6.88 5.02 33.95
N LEU A 136 -5.59 4.86 33.66
CA LEU A 136 -4.92 5.58 32.58
C LEU A 136 -5.57 5.26 31.23
N ILE A 137 -5.71 3.99 30.86
CA ILE A 137 -6.34 3.58 29.59
C ILE A 137 -7.76 4.16 29.48
N MET A 138 -8.59 3.97 30.51
CA MET A 138 -9.99 4.44 30.51
C MET A 138 -10.11 5.94 30.31
N SER A 139 -9.13 6.73 30.75
CA SER A 139 -9.13 8.19 30.61
C SER A 139 -8.89 8.67 29.17
N TYR A 140 -8.43 7.78 28.29
CA TYR A 140 -8.15 8.08 26.87
C TYR A 140 -9.11 7.38 25.89
N LEU A 141 -9.99 6.49 26.37
CA LEU A 141 -11.03 5.85 25.56
C LEU A 141 -12.30 6.72 25.47
N GLU A 142 -13.20 6.37 24.56
CA GLU A 142 -14.51 7.02 24.48
C GLU A 142 -15.38 6.64 25.69
N PRO A 143 -16.17 7.57 26.26
CA PRO A 143 -16.93 7.33 27.48
C PRO A 143 -17.83 6.08 27.43
N GLN A 144 -18.45 5.81 26.27
CA GLN A 144 -19.30 4.64 26.06
C GLN A 144 -18.50 3.33 26.11
N GLN A 145 -17.35 3.29 25.44
CA GLN A 145 -16.46 2.12 25.43
C GLN A 145 -15.85 1.89 26.82
N ALA A 146 -15.37 2.95 27.47
CA ALA A 146 -14.84 2.89 28.84
C ALA A 146 -15.89 2.40 29.85
N ALA A 147 -17.14 2.86 29.73
CA ALA A 147 -18.23 2.39 30.59
C ALA A 147 -18.52 0.89 30.39
N SER A 148 -18.54 0.41 29.14
CA SER A 148 -18.70 -1.01 28.82
C SER A 148 -17.59 -1.85 29.44
N ILE A 149 -16.33 -1.41 29.30
CA ILE A 149 -15.16 -2.10 29.84
C ILE A 149 -15.18 -2.10 31.38
N ILE A 150 -15.42 -0.96 32.03
CA ILE A 150 -15.51 -0.88 33.49
C ILE A 150 -16.63 -1.80 34.00
N GLY A 151 -17.78 -1.85 33.31
CA GLY A 151 -18.90 -2.72 33.66
C GLY A 151 -18.54 -4.21 33.70
N GLY A 152 -17.56 -4.64 32.90
CA GLY A 152 -17.07 -6.02 32.87
C GLY A 152 -15.98 -6.36 33.91
N LEU A 153 -15.46 -5.39 34.64
CA LEU A 153 -14.44 -5.63 35.67
C LEU A 153 -15.05 -6.13 37.00
N PRO A 154 -14.29 -6.84 37.86
CA PRO A 154 -14.75 -7.18 39.21
C PRO A 154 -15.10 -5.93 40.03
N GLY A 155 -16.16 -5.98 40.85
CA GLY A 155 -16.70 -4.80 41.55
C GLY A 155 -15.69 -4.03 42.41
N ALA A 156 -14.73 -4.70 43.04
CA ALA A 156 -13.64 -4.04 43.79
C ALA A 156 -12.70 -3.26 42.87
N MET A 157 -12.42 -3.77 41.68
CA MET A 157 -11.57 -3.14 40.68
C MET A 157 -12.27 -1.94 40.03
N GLN A 158 -13.59 -2.04 39.78
CA GLN A 158 -14.39 -0.92 39.28
C GLN A 158 -14.27 0.32 40.17
N ALA A 159 -14.47 0.15 41.48
CA ALA A 159 -14.39 1.24 42.45
C ALA A 159 -12.99 1.85 42.52
N GLU A 160 -11.94 1.01 42.48
CA GLU A 160 -10.56 1.46 42.56
C GLU A 160 -10.11 2.19 41.30
N VAL A 161 -10.51 1.71 40.11
CA VAL A 161 -10.28 2.39 38.82
C VAL A 161 -11.00 3.74 38.79
N ALA A 162 -12.29 3.79 39.14
CA ALA A 162 -13.07 5.02 39.15
C ALA A 162 -12.47 6.08 40.08
N LYS A 163 -12.06 5.68 41.29
CA LYS A 163 -11.38 6.55 42.25
C LYS A 163 -10.07 7.11 41.71
N ARG A 164 -9.30 6.31 40.98
CA ARG A 164 -8.02 6.74 40.39
C ARG A 164 -8.24 7.70 39.22
N ILE A 165 -9.18 7.43 38.32
CA ILE A 165 -9.58 8.36 37.25
C ILE A 165 -9.96 9.72 37.85
N ALA A 166 -10.78 9.73 38.91
CA ALA A 166 -11.25 10.95 39.56
C ALA A 166 -10.14 11.76 40.27
N ARG A 167 -9.02 11.13 40.62
CA ARG A 167 -7.90 11.77 41.33
C ARG A 167 -6.65 11.95 40.46
N MET A 168 -6.72 11.57 39.19
CA MET A 168 -5.58 11.59 38.30
C MET A 168 -5.35 13.03 37.82
N ASP A 169 -4.17 13.56 38.12
CA ASP A 169 -3.78 14.91 37.68
C ASP A 169 -3.06 14.82 36.31
N ARG A 170 -1.75 15.09 36.29
CA ARG A 170 -0.95 15.15 35.07
C ARG A 170 -0.01 13.95 34.98
N ILE A 171 -0.02 13.30 33.82
CA ILE A 171 0.93 12.24 33.47
C ILE A 171 1.96 12.82 32.51
N THR A 172 3.23 12.51 32.72
CA THR A 172 4.29 12.97 31.83
C THR A 172 4.19 12.24 30.48
N PRO A 173 4.40 12.94 29.35
CA PRO A 173 4.34 12.33 28.02
C PRO A 173 5.25 11.11 27.85
N GLU A 174 6.40 11.06 28.55
CA GLU A 174 7.33 9.95 28.51
C GLU A 174 6.73 8.68 29.12
N VAL A 175 6.06 8.81 30.27
CA VAL A 175 5.41 7.68 30.96
C VAL A 175 4.23 7.18 30.15
N LEU A 176 3.45 8.09 29.56
CA LEU A 176 2.33 7.75 28.68
C LEU A 176 2.81 6.91 27.47
N ARG A 177 3.86 7.36 26.78
CA ARG A 177 4.45 6.64 25.63
C ARG A 177 5.03 5.29 26.01
N GLU A 178 5.60 5.16 27.21
CA GLU A 178 6.14 3.88 27.68
C GLU A 178 5.02 2.88 27.95
N VAL A 179 3.97 3.32 28.65
CA VAL A 179 2.79 2.49 28.93
C VAL A 179 2.10 2.07 27.65
N GLU A 180 1.93 3.00 26.71
CA GLU A 180 1.37 2.74 25.38
C GLU A 180 2.16 1.67 24.63
N ARG A 181 3.49 1.80 24.53
CA ARG A 181 4.35 0.84 23.82
C ARG A 181 4.30 -0.55 24.44
N VAL A 182 4.27 -0.64 25.77
CA VAL A 182 4.18 -1.93 26.47
C VAL A 182 2.83 -2.59 26.24
N LEU A 183 1.74 -1.80 26.31
CA LEU A 183 0.40 -2.32 26.08
C LEU A 183 0.19 -2.72 24.63
N GLU A 184 0.67 -1.93 23.66
CA GLU A 184 0.62 -2.25 22.23
C GLU A 184 1.35 -3.57 21.92
N ARG A 185 2.56 -3.77 22.46
CA ARG A 185 3.32 -5.03 22.30
C ARG A 185 2.64 -6.24 22.94
N LYS A 186 2.05 -6.05 24.13
CA LYS A 186 1.34 -7.16 24.79
C LYS A 186 0.04 -7.48 24.07
N LEU A 187 -0.70 -6.45 23.65
CA LEU A 187 -1.92 -6.60 22.87
C LEU A 187 -1.62 -7.28 21.53
N SER A 188 -0.55 -6.91 20.82
CA SER A 188 -0.13 -7.60 19.59
C SER A 188 0.29 -9.06 19.81
N THR A 189 0.70 -9.42 21.03
CA THR A 189 1.08 -10.80 21.39
C THR A 189 -0.15 -11.65 21.76
N VAL A 190 -1.13 -11.04 22.45
CA VAL A 190 -2.38 -11.69 22.88
C VAL A 190 -3.39 -11.75 21.73
N MET A 191 -3.46 -10.70 20.92
CA MET A 191 -4.22 -10.63 19.66
C MET A 191 -3.37 -11.17 18.51
N GLY A 192 -2.68 -12.30 18.72
CA GLY A 192 -1.84 -12.93 17.71
C GLY A 192 -2.54 -12.97 16.34
N GLN A 193 -1.98 -12.19 15.42
CA GLN A 193 -2.36 -11.98 14.02
C GLN A 193 -3.60 -11.11 13.75
N ASP A 194 -3.42 -9.79 13.86
CA ASP A 194 -3.81 -8.90 12.78
C ASP A 194 -2.57 -8.09 12.37
N PHE A 195 -1.77 -8.67 11.46
CA PHE A 195 -1.10 -7.80 10.52
C PHE A 195 -2.22 -6.98 9.84
N THR A 196 -2.01 -5.70 9.54
CA THR A 196 -2.65 -5.17 8.35
C THR A 196 -2.32 -6.17 7.24
N LEU A 197 -3.30 -6.99 6.81
CA LEU A 197 -3.12 -8.10 5.87
C LEU A 197 -2.47 -7.55 4.59
N ALA A 198 -1.14 -7.57 4.55
CA ALA A 198 -0.35 -7.25 3.39
C ALA A 198 -0.05 -8.59 2.72
N GLY A 199 -1.05 -9.12 2.02
CA GLY A 199 -1.00 -10.47 1.44
C GLY A 199 -2.15 -11.34 1.92
N GLY A 200 -2.02 -12.65 1.69
CA GLY A 200 -3.07 -13.64 1.88
C GLY A 200 -3.53 -14.23 0.55
N ILE A 201 -4.42 -15.21 0.63
CA ILE A 201 -4.84 -15.94 -0.55
C ILE A 201 -5.61 -15.02 -1.51
N ASP A 202 -6.40 -14.08 -0.98
CA ASP A 202 -7.12 -13.11 -1.81
C ASP A 202 -6.14 -12.17 -2.56
N ALA A 203 -5.06 -11.72 -1.90
CA ALA A 203 -4.07 -10.86 -2.53
C ALA A 203 -3.28 -11.57 -3.64
N ILE A 204 -2.88 -12.84 -3.42
CA ILE A 204 -2.20 -13.61 -4.48
C ILE A 204 -3.17 -14.00 -5.60
N VAL A 205 -4.44 -14.27 -5.29
CA VAL A 205 -5.50 -14.47 -6.27
C VAL A 205 -5.65 -13.23 -7.14
N ASP A 206 -5.73 -12.04 -6.56
CA ASP A 206 -5.81 -10.77 -7.30
C ASP A 206 -4.57 -10.51 -8.16
N ILE A 207 -3.37 -10.85 -7.67
CA ILE A 207 -2.13 -10.75 -8.45
C ILE A 207 -2.14 -11.72 -9.63
N ILE A 208 -2.46 -12.99 -9.39
CA ILE A 208 -2.54 -14.03 -10.43
C ILE A 208 -3.58 -13.65 -11.48
N ASN A 209 -4.72 -13.15 -11.02
CA ASN A 209 -5.84 -12.70 -11.84
C ASN A 209 -5.52 -11.56 -12.81
N ASN A 210 -4.52 -10.74 -12.50
CA ASN A 210 -4.07 -9.63 -13.33
C ASN A 210 -2.74 -9.94 -14.05
N ALA A 211 -2.14 -11.10 -13.78
CA ALA A 211 -0.95 -11.57 -14.46
C ALA A 211 -1.30 -12.18 -15.82
N ASP A 212 -0.31 -12.31 -16.70
CA ASP A 212 -0.46 -13.07 -17.93
C ASP A 212 -0.43 -14.58 -17.64
N ARG A 213 -1.06 -15.38 -18.52
CA ARG A 213 -1.25 -16.81 -18.31
C ARG A 213 0.06 -17.60 -18.12
N ALA A 214 1.16 -17.13 -18.73
CA ALA A 214 2.47 -17.76 -18.54
C ALA A 214 2.98 -17.58 -17.10
N THR A 215 2.76 -16.39 -16.52
CA THR A 215 3.11 -16.09 -15.12
C THR A 215 2.19 -16.84 -14.15
N GLU A 216 0.88 -16.82 -14.38
CA GLU A 216 -0.10 -17.62 -13.62
C GLU A 216 0.31 -19.09 -13.57
N ARG A 217 0.56 -19.69 -14.74
CA ARG A 217 0.90 -21.10 -14.86
C ARG A 217 2.20 -21.44 -14.13
N ASN A 218 3.23 -20.62 -14.29
CA ASN A 218 4.50 -20.81 -13.60
C ASN A 218 4.35 -20.74 -12.07
N ILE A 219 3.57 -19.77 -11.57
CA ILE A 219 3.28 -19.63 -10.14
C ILE A 219 2.51 -20.85 -9.64
N MET A 220 1.48 -21.28 -10.35
CA MET A 220 0.65 -22.42 -9.95
C MET A 220 1.38 -23.76 -10.03
N GLU A 221 2.18 -24.01 -11.07
CA GLU A 221 3.00 -25.24 -11.18
C GLU A 221 4.00 -25.32 -10.02
N HIS A 222 4.68 -24.21 -9.68
CA HIS A 222 5.57 -24.17 -8.52
C HIS A 222 4.83 -24.36 -7.20
N LEU A 223 3.63 -23.82 -7.05
CA LEU A 223 2.82 -24.01 -5.85
C LEU A 223 2.33 -25.46 -5.73
N GLU A 224 1.89 -26.10 -6.82
CA GLU A 224 1.48 -27.51 -6.82
C GLU A 224 2.62 -28.47 -6.44
N GLU A 225 3.85 -28.17 -6.83
CA GLU A 225 5.02 -28.99 -6.49
C GLU A 225 5.45 -28.84 -5.02
N ASN A 226 5.38 -27.62 -4.48
CA ASN A 226 5.96 -27.31 -3.16
C ASN A 226 4.93 -27.29 -2.03
N ASP A 227 3.68 -26.93 -2.33
CA ASP A 227 2.57 -26.82 -1.37
C ASP A 227 1.21 -27.10 -2.05
N PRO A 228 0.84 -28.38 -2.24
CA PRO A 228 -0.38 -28.77 -2.93
C PRO A 228 -1.66 -28.28 -2.25
N GLU A 229 -1.66 -28.13 -0.92
CA GLU A 229 -2.81 -27.66 -0.16
C GLU A 229 -3.08 -26.18 -0.44
N LEU A 230 -2.03 -25.35 -0.42
CA LEU A 230 -2.11 -23.93 -0.76
C LEU A 230 -2.50 -23.72 -2.23
N ALA A 231 -1.95 -24.52 -3.14
CA ALA A 231 -2.32 -24.47 -4.56
C ALA A 231 -3.81 -24.73 -4.77
N GLU A 232 -4.37 -25.75 -4.11
CA GLU A 232 -5.81 -26.03 -4.15
C GLU A 232 -6.64 -24.91 -3.51
N GLU A 233 -6.16 -24.29 -2.43
CA GLU A 233 -6.86 -23.18 -1.79
C GLU A 233 -6.90 -21.91 -2.67
N ILE A 234 -5.82 -21.65 -3.42
CA ILE A 234 -5.75 -20.57 -4.42
C ILE A 234 -6.66 -20.88 -5.61
N LYS A 235 -6.62 -22.10 -6.15
CA LYS A 235 -7.49 -22.53 -7.27
C LYS A 235 -8.97 -22.39 -6.96
N ARG A 236 -9.38 -22.74 -5.73
CA ARG A 236 -10.78 -22.58 -5.30
C ARG A 236 -11.26 -21.14 -5.35
N ARG A 237 -10.34 -20.18 -5.19
CA ARG A 237 -10.64 -18.73 -5.21
C ARG A 237 -10.42 -18.10 -6.59
N LEU A 238 -9.69 -18.75 -7.50
CA LEU A 238 -9.53 -18.31 -8.90
C LEU A 238 -10.81 -18.65 -9.69
N PHE A 239 -11.45 -17.63 -10.27
CA PHE A 239 -12.48 -17.85 -11.30
C PHE A 239 -11.82 -17.84 -12.67
N VAL A 240 -11.72 -19.00 -13.33
CA VAL A 240 -11.13 -19.11 -14.67
C VAL A 240 -12.20 -19.11 -15.75
N PHE A 241 -11.81 -18.90 -17.01
CA PHE A 241 -12.75 -18.86 -18.14
C PHE A 241 -13.60 -20.14 -18.27
N GLU A 242 -13.04 -21.30 -17.92
CA GLU A 242 -13.78 -22.57 -17.94
C GLU A 242 -14.86 -22.64 -16.84
N ASP A 243 -14.74 -21.91 -15.74
CA ASP A 243 -15.74 -21.89 -14.66
C ASP A 243 -17.04 -21.21 -15.08
N ILE A 244 -17.07 -20.51 -16.22
CA ILE A 244 -18.30 -19.99 -16.82
C ILE A 244 -19.30 -21.13 -17.07
N ILE A 245 -18.83 -22.37 -17.24
CA ILE A 245 -19.70 -23.55 -17.36
C ILE A 245 -20.53 -23.82 -16.10
N LYS A 246 -20.14 -23.31 -14.93
CA LYS A 246 -20.86 -23.46 -13.66
C LYS A 246 -21.83 -22.32 -13.36
N MET A 247 -21.72 -21.18 -14.07
CA MET A 247 -22.60 -20.02 -13.86
C MET A 247 -24.06 -20.33 -14.22
N ASP A 248 -25.03 -19.72 -13.57
CA ASP A 248 -26.42 -19.85 -14.02
C ASP A 248 -26.67 -19.11 -15.35
N ASP A 249 -27.72 -19.52 -16.07
CA ASP A 249 -28.07 -18.97 -17.38
C ASP A 249 -28.35 -17.45 -17.32
N ARG A 250 -28.89 -16.93 -16.20
CA ARG A 250 -29.21 -15.51 -16.05
C ARG A 250 -27.95 -14.66 -15.87
N SER A 251 -26.99 -15.13 -15.07
CA SER A 251 -25.69 -14.48 -14.91
C SER A 251 -24.92 -14.44 -16.23
N LEU A 252 -24.90 -15.56 -16.98
CA LEU A 252 -24.24 -15.60 -18.29
C LEU A 252 -24.90 -14.65 -19.31
N GLN A 253 -26.22 -14.56 -19.33
CA GLN A 253 -26.93 -13.59 -20.18
C GLN A 253 -26.61 -12.13 -19.83
N ARG A 254 -26.30 -11.83 -18.57
CA ARG A 254 -25.88 -10.48 -18.17
C ARG A 254 -24.48 -10.15 -18.67
N VAL A 255 -23.55 -11.09 -18.50
CA VAL A 255 -22.17 -11.00 -19.02
C VAL A 255 -22.17 -10.78 -20.53
N LEU A 256 -22.97 -11.56 -21.27
CA LEU A 256 -23.10 -11.45 -22.72
C LEU A 256 -23.53 -10.07 -23.24
N ARG A 257 -24.09 -9.20 -22.39
CA ARG A 257 -24.46 -7.82 -22.76
C ARG A 257 -23.29 -6.84 -22.68
N GLU A 258 -22.27 -7.16 -21.88
CA GLU A 258 -21.11 -6.31 -21.63
C GLU A 258 -19.88 -6.72 -22.47
N VAL A 259 -19.90 -7.93 -23.05
CA VAL A 259 -18.79 -8.45 -23.87
C VAL A 259 -19.02 -8.12 -25.35
N GLU A 260 -18.00 -7.59 -26.02
CA GLU A 260 -18.05 -7.35 -27.47
C GLU A 260 -18.02 -8.67 -28.27
N MET A 261 -18.86 -8.76 -29.31
CA MET A 261 -18.97 -9.96 -30.16
C MET A 261 -17.64 -10.42 -30.78
N LYS A 262 -16.77 -9.47 -31.15
CA LYS A 262 -15.46 -9.76 -31.73
C LYS A 262 -14.50 -10.38 -30.70
N GLU A 263 -14.58 -9.95 -29.45
CA GLU A 263 -13.77 -10.50 -28.37
C GLU A 263 -14.31 -11.88 -27.95
N LEU A 264 -15.64 -12.03 -27.90
CA LEU A 264 -16.28 -13.30 -27.60
C LEU A 264 -15.96 -14.38 -28.65
N SER A 265 -15.98 -14.05 -29.94
CA SER A 265 -15.64 -14.99 -31.02
C SER A 265 -14.19 -15.47 -30.93
N LEU A 266 -13.27 -14.56 -30.58
CA LEU A 266 -11.87 -14.91 -30.36
C LEU A 266 -11.68 -15.77 -29.10
N ALA A 267 -12.33 -15.43 -27.99
CA ALA A 267 -12.27 -16.19 -26.74
C ALA A 267 -12.81 -17.63 -26.91
N LEU A 268 -13.92 -17.78 -27.64
CA LEU A 268 -14.56 -19.09 -27.86
C LEU A 268 -13.79 -20.00 -28.81
N LYS A 269 -12.86 -19.49 -29.63
CA LYS A 269 -11.99 -20.35 -30.46
C LYS A 269 -11.13 -21.30 -29.62
N GLY A 270 -10.74 -20.91 -28.41
CA GLY A 270 -10.01 -21.76 -27.46
C GLY A 270 -10.89 -22.53 -26.48
N ALA A 271 -12.21 -22.35 -26.52
CA ALA A 271 -13.14 -22.97 -25.58
C ALA A 271 -13.52 -24.41 -25.97
N THR A 272 -13.89 -25.21 -24.98
CA THR A 272 -14.47 -26.54 -25.18
C THR A 272 -15.84 -26.46 -25.87
N GLU A 273 -16.24 -27.53 -26.59
CA GLU A 273 -17.56 -27.57 -27.27
C GLU A 273 -18.74 -27.43 -26.29
N GLU A 274 -18.59 -27.96 -25.08
CA GLU A 274 -19.58 -27.84 -24.03
C GLU A 274 -19.77 -26.38 -23.60
N LEU A 275 -18.66 -25.67 -23.34
CA LEU A 275 -18.69 -24.26 -22.98
C LEU A 275 -19.25 -23.41 -24.12
N ARG A 276 -18.83 -23.64 -25.37
CA ARG A 276 -19.42 -22.99 -26.56
C ARG A 276 -20.93 -23.19 -26.63
N GLY A 277 -21.38 -24.44 -26.43
CA GLY A 277 -22.79 -24.78 -26.40
C GLY A 277 -23.57 -23.97 -25.37
N LYS A 278 -23.00 -23.76 -24.19
CA LYS A 278 -23.59 -22.95 -23.13
C LYS A 278 -23.74 -21.47 -23.51
N PHE A 279 -22.72 -20.88 -24.13
CA PHE A 279 -22.81 -19.51 -24.67
C PHE A 279 -23.91 -19.41 -25.74
N PHE A 280 -23.93 -20.33 -26.72
CA PHE A 280 -24.92 -20.31 -27.78
C PHE A 280 -26.36 -20.47 -27.27
N LYS A 281 -26.58 -21.31 -26.26
CA LYS A 281 -27.88 -21.50 -25.62
C LYS A 281 -28.41 -20.20 -24.97
N ASN A 282 -27.51 -19.37 -24.46
CA ASN A 282 -27.84 -18.12 -23.77
C ASN A 282 -27.88 -16.89 -24.68
N MET A 283 -27.74 -17.09 -25.99
CA MET A 283 -27.83 -16.04 -27.00
C MET A 283 -29.11 -16.15 -27.82
N SER A 284 -29.52 -15.05 -28.44
CA SER A 284 -30.56 -15.13 -29.48
C SER A 284 -30.06 -15.94 -30.68
N LYS A 285 -30.98 -16.60 -31.40
CA LYS A 285 -30.63 -17.43 -32.57
C LYS A 285 -29.76 -16.69 -33.59
N ARG A 286 -30.14 -15.45 -33.91
CA ARG A 286 -29.38 -14.57 -34.81
C ARG A 286 -27.97 -14.25 -34.28
N ALA A 287 -27.86 -13.95 -33.00
CA ALA A 287 -26.58 -13.61 -32.37
C ALA A 287 -25.64 -14.83 -32.33
N SER A 288 -26.17 -16.02 -32.06
CA SER A 288 -25.41 -17.27 -32.12
C SER A 288 -24.97 -17.62 -33.53
N GLU A 289 -25.82 -17.44 -34.54
CA GLU A 289 -25.47 -17.64 -35.95
C GLU A 289 -24.33 -16.70 -36.39
N MET A 290 -24.45 -15.40 -36.09
CA MET A 290 -23.38 -14.42 -36.37
C MET A 290 -22.06 -14.78 -35.67
N LEU A 291 -22.11 -15.19 -34.41
CA LEU A 291 -20.90 -15.55 -33.67
C LEU A 291 -20.20 -16.79 -34.27
N LYS A 292 -20.97 -17.76 -34.75
CA LYS A 292 -20.43 -18.95 -35.44
C LYS A 292 -19.79 -18.57 -36.78
N GLU A 293 -20.45 -17.72 -37.56
CA GLU A 293 -19.90 -17.21 -38.84
C GLU A 293 -18.60 -16.43 -38.62
N ASP A 294 -18.55 -15.55 -37.61
CA ASP A 294 -17.34 -14.80 -37.26
C ASP A 294 -16.20 -15.72 -36.84
N MET A 295 -16.50 -16.74 -36.03
CA MET A 295 -15.52 -17.76 -35.66
C MET A 295 -14.99 -18.49 -36.91
N ASP A 296 -15.85 -18.91 -37.83
CA ASP A 296 -15.41 -19.61 -39.04
C ASP A 296 -14.59 -18.71 -39.96
N TYR A 297 -14.95 -17.42 -40.06
CA TYR A 297 -14.25 -16.44 -40.89
C TYR A 297 -12.85 -16.07 -40.37
N MET A 298 -12.63 -16.06 -39.05
CA MET A 298 -11.34 -15.69 -38.44
C MET A 298 -10.18 -16.63 -38.82
N GLY A 299 -10.45 -17.88 -39.22
CA GLY A 299 -9.40 -18.84 -39.53
C GLY A 299 -8.50 -19.19 -38.33
N PRO A 300 -7.21 -19.55 -38.56
CA PRO A 300 -6.26 -19.82 -37.50
C PRO A 300 -5.87 -18.55 -36.74
N VAL A 301 -6.04 -18.56 -35.42
CA VAL A 301 -5.70 -17.45 -34.52
C VAL A 301 -4.54 -17.86 -33.61
N ARG A 302 -3.77 -16.87 -33.12
CA ARG A 302 -2.66 -17.16 -32.20
C ARG A 302 -3.23 -17.48 -30.81
N VAL A 303 -2.64 -18.47 -30.14
CA VAL A 303 -3.02 -18.87 -28.77
C VAL A 303 -3.04 -17.67 -27.83
N LYS A 304 -2.03 -16.79 -27.92
CA LYS A 304 -1.93 -15.57 -27.11
C LYS A 304 -3.15 -14.65 -27.28
N ASP A 305 -3.63 -14.46 -28.51
CA ASP A 305 -4.75 -13.55 -28.78
C ASP A 305 -6.07 -14.13 -28.22
N VAL A 306 -6.21 -15.46 -28.23
CA VAL A 306 -7.33 -16.18 -27.61
C VAL A 306 -7.29 -16.02 -26.09
N GLU A 307 -6.12 -16.17 -25.47
CA GLU A 307 -5.95 -16.02 -24.02
C GLU A 307 -6.24 -14.60 -23.55
N GLU A 308 -5.75 -13.59 -24.27
CA GLU A 308 -6.04 -12.19 -23.99
C GLU A 308 -7.55 -11.92 -24.08
N ALA A 309 -8.26 -12.52 -25.05
CA ALA A 309 -9.71 -12.41 -25.16
C ALA A 309 -10.46 -13.14 -24.03
N GLN A 310 -10.03 -14.35 -23.65
CA GLN A 310 -10.61 -15.09 -22.52
C GLN A 310 -10.47 -14.30 -21.22
N GLN A 311 -9.30 -13.69 -20.98
CA GLN A 311 -9.06 -12.88 -19.79
C GLN A 311 -9.99 -11.66 -19.74
N LYS A 312 -10.25 -11.00 -20.87
CA LYS A 312 -11.22 -9.91 -20.93
C LYS A 312 -12.62 -10.35 -20.53
N VAL A 313 -13.08 -11.52 -20.99
CA VAL A 313 -14.38 -12.06 -20.58
C VAL A 313 -14.42 -12.34 -19.08
N VAL A 314 -13.37 -12.95 -18.52
CA VAL A 314 -13.25 -13.19 -17.07
C VAL A 314 -13.29 -11.88 -16.28
N ASN A 315 -12.61 -10.84 -16.75
CA ASN A 315 -12.61 -9.52 -16.10
C ASN A 315 -14.01 -8.88 -16.09
N VAL A 316 -14.78 -9.04 -17.18
CA VAL A 316 -16.18 -8.57 -17.24
C VAL A 316 -17.06 -9.32 -16.25
N VAL A 317 -16.90 -10.64 -16.15
CA VAL A 317 -17.63 -11.46 -15.16
C VAL A 317 -17.37 -10.93 -13.75
N ARG A 318 -16.12 -10.68 -13.38
CA ARG A 318 -15.77 -10.16 -12.06
C ARG A 318 -16.29 -8.76 -11.80
N ALA A 319 -16.17 -7.85 -12.77
CA ALA A 319 -16.71 -6.51 -12.63
C ALA A 319 -18.22 -6.52 -12.34
N LEU A 320 -18.96 -7.47 -12.92
CA LEU A 320 -20.39 -7.65 -12.65
C LEU A 320 -20.66 -8.30 -11.28
N GLU A 321 -19.78 -9.20 -10.81
CA GLU A 321 -19.86 -9.80 -9.47
C GLU A 321 -19.59 -8.74 -8.39
N ASP A 322 -18.58 -7.90 -8.57
CA ASP A 322 -18.19 -6.84 -7.62
C ASP A 322 -19.31 -5.81 -7.41
N VAL A 323 -20.09 -5.52 -8.45
CA VAL A 323 -21.26 -4.63 -8.38
C VAL A 323 -22.52 -5.37 -7.87
N GLY A 324 -22.43 -6.69 -7.66
CA GLY A 324 -23.51 -7.54 -7.17
C GLY A 324 -24.59 -7.84 -8.20
N GLU A 325 -24.31 -7.65 -9.50
CA GLU A 325 -25.27 -7.93 -10.58
C GLU A 325 -25.34 -9.42 -10.94
N ILE A 326 -24.27 -10.17 -10.65
CA ILE A 326 -24.21 -11.62 -10.82
C ILE A 326 -23.60 -12.26 -9.57
N VAL A 327 -23.89 -13.55 -9.36
CA VAL A 327 -23.30 -14.34 -8.27
C VAL A 327 -22.54 -15.49 -8.89
N ILE A 328 -21.28 -15.65 -8.49
CA ILE A 328 -20.44 -16.78 -8.93
C ILE A 328 -20.44 -17.83 -7.83
N SER A 329 -20.96 -19.01 -8.11
CA SER A 329 -20.87 -20.16 -7.20
C SER A 329 -19.42 -20.69 -7.19
N ARG A 330 -18.59 -20.16 -6.31
CA ARG A 330 -17.19 -20.56 -6.12
C ARG A 330 -17.09 -21.81 -5.23
N GLY A 331 -17.69 -22.93 -5.65
CA GLY A 331 -17.38 -24.29 -5.16
C GLY A 331 -17.30 -24.56 -3.64
N GLY A 332 -17.87 -23.71 -2.79
CA GLY A 332 -18.03 -23.91 -1.35
C GLY A 332 -19.51 -24.12 -1.02
N GLU A 333 -19.78 -25.05 -0.11
CA GLU A 333 -21.14 -25.46 0.30
C GLU A 333 -22.06 -24.27 0.55
N GLU A 334 -23.26 -24.36 -0.02
CA GLU A 334 -24.35 -23.41 0.10
C GLU A 334 -24.76 -23.22 1.58
N GLU A 335 -24.74 -21.99 2.08
CA GLU A 335 -25.70 -21.58 3.12
C GLU A 335 -26.78 -20.72 2.48
N LEU A 336 -27.82 -21.39 2.00
CA LEU A 336 -29.12 -20.77 1.77
C LEU A 336 -29.84 -20.63 3.11
N VAL A 337 -30.07 -19.40 3.57
CA VAL A 337 -31.00 -19.10 4.67
C VAL A 337 -32.37 -18.79 4.07
N VAL A 338 -33.39 -19.51 4.55
CA VAL A 338 -34.82 -19.37 4.18
C VAL A 338 -35.45 -18.14 4.81
#